data_AF-A0A2V1MXK0-F1
#
_entry.id   AF-A0A2V1MXK0-F1
#
_cell.length_a   1.000
_cell.length_b   1.000
_cell.length_c   1.000
_cell.angle_alpha   90.00
_cell.angle_beta   90.00
_cell.angle_gamma   90.00
#
_symmetry.space_group_name_H-M   'P 1'
#
loop_
_entity.id
_entity.type
_entity.pdbx_description
1 polymer ?
#
loop_
_entity_poly.entity_id
_entity_poly.type
_entity_poly.pdbx_seq_one_letter_code
_entity_poly.pdbx_strand_id
1 'polypeptide(L)'
;MLKVISNAIWQFLTKPLIDKPRLNHQTSQSNNDDVLLETKNGINEFIFVSRSDKFHSKKRKRNKQYKRWVFMIVFFLCIIVGSVIGFYRYSINMNITDTQHLIQRMYTKDNSDITAYANEKNLNKLRTRINNMPNNRATLKVKKEYTTLNSMVNITTQYQELLNKKGRLGQTVTQRKLNDILKQLSSQKVSGKHDFILKYEDKIIKDKKIIKHANEMHDLLHTEINEQNLSFITADQINAWKELLIYSNKSQLEHDDKIKLENLQDRLSGIA
;
A
#
# COMPACT_ATOMS: atom_id res chain seq x y z
N MET A 1 -11.23 26.06 24.28
CA MET A 1 -12.21 26.73 23.39
C MET A 1 -12.38 26.09 22.00
N LEU A 2 -11.41 25.33 21.46
CA LEU A 2 -11.52 24.68 20.14
C LEU A 2 -12.50 23.49 20.05
N LYS A 3 -12.88 22.85 21.18
CA LYS A 3 -13.84 21.73 21.20
C LYS A 3 -15.31 22.14 21.05
N VAL A 4 -15.67 23.38 21.39
CA VAL A 4 -17.07 23.85 21.37
C VAL A 4 -17.53 24.19 19.94
N ILE A 5 -16.60 24.67 19.09
CA ILE A 5 -16.89 25.03 17.69
C ILE A 5 -17.08 23.77 16.82
N SER A 6 -16.38 22.67 17.13
CA SER A 6 -16.49 21.40 16.38
C SER A 6 -17.87 20.74 16.53
N ASN A 7 -18.55 20.90 17.66
CA ASN A 7 -19.83 20.24 17.92
C ASN A 7 -21.01 20.98 17.26
N ALA A 8 -20.92 22.31 17.11
CA ALA A 8 -21.96 23.10 16.45
C ALA A 8 -22.02 22.86 14.93
N ILE A 9 -20.87 22.58 14.29
CA ILE A 9 -20.80 22.32 12.85
C ILE A 9 -21.36 20.93 12.50
N TRP A 10 -21.20 19.94 13.38
CA TRP A 10 -21.74 18.59 13.16
C TRP A 10 -23.27 18.50 13.26
N GLN A 11 -23.92 19.34 14.08
CA GLN A 11 -25.38 19.36 14.21
C GLN A 11 -26.09 20.06 13.03
N PHE A 12 -25.39 20.87 12.25
CA PHE A 12 -25.97 21.57 11.09
C PHE A 12 -25.98 20.71 9.82
N LEU A 13 -25.09 19.71 9.73
CA LEU A 13 -24.91 18.87 8.55
C LEU A 13 -25.77 17.59 8.53
N THR A 14 -26.46 17.25 9.63
CA THR A 14 -27.19 15.98 9.77
C THR A 14 -28.72 16.09 9.77
N LYS A 15 -29.29 17.28 9.56
CA LYS A 15 -30.75 17.41 9.42
C LYS A 15 -31.21 17.03 8.01
N PRO A 16 -32.03 15.97 7.83
CA PRO A 16 -32.61 15.66 6.53
C PRO A 16 -33.64 16.72 6.14
N LEU A 17 -33.46 17.34 4.98
CA LEU A 17 -34.46 18.19 4.32
C LEU A 17 -35.54 17.31 3.71
N ILE A 18 -36.52 16.91 4.52
CA ILE A 18 -37.82 16.41 4.02
C ILE A 18 -38.88 17.30 4.66
N ASP A 19 -39.43 18.19 3.85
CA ASP A 19 -40.88 18.42 3.77
C ASP A 19 -41.17 19.30 2.55
N LYS A 20 -41.84 18.70 1.56
CA LYS A 20 -42.48 19.43 0.47
C LYS A 20 -43.88 19.87 0.95
N PRO A 21 -44.24 21.15 0.90
CA PRO A 21 -45.64 21.54 0.84
C PRO A 21 -46.10 21.76 -0.60
N ARG A 22 -47.35 21.34 -0.82
CA ARG A 22 -48.12 21.25 -2.06
C ARG A 22 -48.29 22.59 -2.78
N LEU A 23 -48.27 22.55 -4.11
CA LEU A 23 -48.80 23.59 -4.98
C LEU A 23 -50.28 23.81 -4.67
N ASN A 24 -50.65 25.05 -4.34
CA ASN A 24 -52.01 25.55 -4.54
C ASN A 24 -51.95 26.66 -5.59
N HIS A 25 -52.71 26.44 -6.68
CA HIS A 25 -53.06 27.44 -7.66
C HIS A 25 -53.85 28.57 -6.99
N GLN A 26 -53.43 29.82 -7.19
CA GLN A 26 -54.35 30.94 -7.28
C GLN A 26 -53.75 32.01 -8.20
N THR A 27 -54.55 32.34 -9.21
CA THR A 27 -54.31 33.20 -10.37
C THR A 27 -54.43 34.69 -10.04
N SER A 28 -53.85 35.50 -10.94
CA SER A 28 -54.16 36.91 -11.26
C SER A 28 -53.29 37.99 -10.60
N GLN A 29 -52.30 38.53 -11.33
CA GLN A 29 -52.48 39.68 -12.21
C GLN A 29 -51.17 40.06 -12.92
N SER A 30 -51.31 40.30 -14.22
CA SER A 30 -50.33 40.83 -15.16
C SER A 30 -49.73 42.16 -14.70
N ASN A 31 -48.42 42.34 -14.89
CA ASN A 31 -47.85 43.54 -15.52
C ASN A 31 -46.50 43.16 -16.14
N ASN A 32 -46.42 43.30 -17.45
CA ASN A 32 -45.28 43.01 -18.30
C ASN A 32 -44.17 44.04 -18.08
N ASP A 33 -42.97 43.58 -17.71
CA ASP A 33 -41.73 44.31 -17.95
C ASP A 33 -40.94 43.51 -19.01
N ASP A 34 -40.93 44.02 -20.24
CA ASP A 34 -40.19 43.44 -21.36
C ASP A 34 -38.67 43.57 -21.12
N VAL A 35 -37.96 42.45 -21.08
CA VAL A 35 -36.50 42.38 -21.08
C VAL A 35 -36.03 42.29 -22.52
N LEU A 36 -35.48 43.38 -23.05
CA LEU A 36 -34.80 43.38 -24.35
C LEU A 36 -33.32 43.03 -24.15
N LEU A 37 -32.92 41.87 -24.68
CA LEU A 37 -31.53 41.44 -24.81
C LEU A 37 -30.97 42.00 -26.12
N GLU A 38 -30.00 42.91 -26.04
CA GLU A 38 -29.19 43.28 -27.21
C GLU A 38 -27.73 42.90 -26.96
N THR A 39 -27.20 42.05 -27.84
CA THR A 39 -25.82 41.53 -27.80
C THR A 39 -24.91 42.39 -28.65
N LYS A 40 -23.88 43.00 -28.03
CA LYS A 40 -22.72 43.51 -28.76
C LYS A 40 -21.43 43.11 -28.05
N ASN A 41 -20.54 42.45 -28.79
CA ASN A 41 -19.15 42.11 -28.45
C ASN A 41 -18.90 41.25 -27.19
N GLY A 42 -19.69 40.20 -26.98
CA GLY A 42 -19.26 39.03 -26.19
C GLY A 42 -19.08 39.22 -24.68
N ILE A 43 -19.51 40.36 -24.13
CA ILE A 43 -19.60 40.59 -22.69
C ILE A 43 -21.07 40.84 -22.37
N ASN A 44 -21.68 39.99 -21.55
CA ASN A 44 -23.04 40.21 -21.05
C ASN A 44 -22.99 41.33 -20.01
N GLU A 45 -23.06 42.58 -20.45
CA GLU A 45 -23.30 43.71 -19.53
C GLU A 45 -24.79 43.80 -19.20
N PHE A 46 -25.12 43.59 -17.92
CA PHE A 46 -26.43 43.94 -17.38
C PHE A 46 -26.54 45.46 -17.28
N ILE A 47 -27.07 46.10 -18.31
CA ILE A 47 -27.40 47.53 -18.25
C ILE A 47 -28.72 47.68 -17.48
N PHE A 48 -28.62 48.07 -16.21
CA PHE A 48 -29.78 48.54 -15.46
C PHE A 48 -30.13 49.97 -15.90
N VAL A 49 -31.15 50.10 -16.75
CA VAL A 49 -31.73 51.41 -17.08
C VAL A 49 -32.45 51.96 -15.84
N SER A 50 -31.86 52.96 -15.20
CA SER A 50 -32.48 53.65 -14.06
C SER A 50 -33.45 54.72 -14.57
N ARG A 51 -34.74 54.40 -14.62
CA ARG A 51 -35.80 55.41 -14.76
C ARG A 51 -35.89 56.20 -13.44
N SER A 52 -35.61 57.49 -13.50
CA SER A 52 -35.62 58.38 -12.34
C SER A 52 -37.05 58.82 -11.98
N ASP A 53 -37.78 57.97 -11.28
CA ASP A 53 -39.06 58.38 -10.71
C ASP A 53 -38.82 59.12 -9.39
N LYS A 54 -39.00 60.44 -9.46
CA LYS A 54 -39.07 61.33 -8.28
C LYS A 54 -40.31 60.96 -7.47
N PHE A 55 -40.13 60.18 -6.41
CA PHE A 55 -41.08 60.13 -5.29
C PHE A 55 -40.40 60.59 -4.00
N HIS A 56 -40.94 61.67 -3.43
CA HIS A 56 -40.44 62.32 -2.22
C HIS A 56 -40.70 61.48 -0.96
N SER A 57 -39.60 61.26 -0.23
CA SER A 57 -39.46 60.98 1.21
C SER A 57 -40.29 59.88 1.90
N LYS A 58 -39.60 58.80 2.27
CA LYS A 58 -39.47 58.36 3.69
C LYS A 58 -38.09 57.74 3.89
N LYS A 59 -37.34 58.25 4.88
CA LYS A 59 -35.96 57.84 5.21
C LYS A 59 -35.88 56.32 5.47
N ARG A 60 -35.47 55.53 4.47
CA ARG A 60 -34.92 54.15 4.63
C ARG A 60 -33.42 54.09 4.33
N LYS A 61 -32.70 55.21 4.47
CA LYS A 61 -31.24 55.29 4.21
C LYS A 61 -30.38 54.51 5.23
N ARG A 62 -30.89 54.16 6.42
CA ARG A 62 -30.13 53.39 7.42
C ARG A 62 -30.14 51.87 7.21
N ASN A 63 -31.17 51.30 6.57
CA ASN A 63 -31.28 49.83 6.39
C ASN A 63 -30.49 49.27 5.18
N LYS A 64 -30.20 50.09 4.16
CA LYS A 64 -29.39 49.65 3.00
C LYS A 64 -27.92 49.48 3.34
N GLN A 65 -27.37 50.29 4.25
CA GLN A 65 -25.98 50.18 4.70
C GLN A 65 -25.77 48.92 5.56
N TYR A 66 -26.68 48.63 6.50
CA TYR A 66 -26.65 47.40 7.29
C TYR A 66 -26.72 46.14 6.40
N LYS A 67 -27.62 46.11 5.40
CA LYS A 67 -27.70 45.00 4.45
C LYS A 67 -26.43 44.83 3.61
N ARG A 68 -25.77 45.92 3.19
CA ARG A 68 -24.49 45.87 2.48
C ARG A 68 -23.35 45.36 3.35
N TRP A 69 -23.31 45.75 4.63
CA TRP A 69 -22.35 45.25 5.61
C TRP A 69 -22.54 43.76 5.90
N VAL A 70 -23.78 43.31 6.11
CA VAL A 70 -24.11 41.89 6.28
C VAL A 70 -23.69 41.08 5.03
N PHE A 71 -23.95 41.60 3.83
CA PHE A 71 -23.56 40.93 2.58
C PHE A 71 -22.03 40.86 2.42
N MET A 72 -21.30 41.91 2.77
CA MET A 72 -19.82 41.92 2.81
C MET A 72 -19.27 40.86 3.77
N ILE A 73 -19.83 40.77 4.99
CA ILE A 73 -19.42 39.77 5.98
C ILE A 73 -19.68 38.35 5.46
N VAL A 74 -20.87 38.09 4.92
CA VAL A 74 -21.21 36.78 4.35
C VAL A 74 -20.30 36.43 3.16
N PHE A 75 -20.01 37.39 2.29
CA PHE A 75 -19.10 37.21 1.16
C PHE A 75 -17.67 36.88 1.63
N PHE A 76 -17.14 37.61 2.61
CA PHE A 76 -15.85 37.30 3.23
C PHE A 76 -15.84 35.91 3.89
N LEU A 77 -16.93 35.54 4.56
CA LEU A 77 -17.05 34.22 5.18
C LEU A 77 -17.03 33.10 4.13
N CYS A 78 -17.72 33.29 3.00
CA CYS A 78 -17.69 32.36 1.87
C CYS A 78 -16.29 32.25 1.25
N ILE A 79 -15.55 33.35 1.13
CA ILE A 79 -14.16 33.33 0.65
C ILE A 79 -13.29 32.56 1.63
N ILE A 80 -13.36 32.84 2.93
CA ILE A 80 -12.54 32.17 3.95
C ILE A 80 -12.84 30.66 3.96
N VAL A 81 -14.12 30.27 3.95
CA VAL A 81 -14.53 28.86 3.90
C VAL A 81 -14.07 28.21 2.60
N GLY A 82 -14.21 28.89 1.46
CA GLY A 82 -13.73 28.41 0.16
C GLY A 82 -12.21 28.21 0.13
N SER A 83 -11.45 29.16 0.66
CA SER A 83 -9.99 29.10 0.77
C SER A 83 -9.53 27.97 1.70
N VAL A 84 -10.19 27.78 2.86
CA VAL A 84 -9.89 26.69 3.79
C VAL A 84 -10.18 25.32 3.15
N ILE A 85 -11.32 25.17 2.46
CA ILE A 85 -11.65 23.93 1.74
C ILE A 85 -10.66 23.68 0.60
N GLY A 86 -10.30 24.72 -0.16
CA GLY A 86 -9.32 24.65 -1.25
C GLY A 86 -7.94 24.22 -0.75
N PHE A 87 -7.45 24.85 0.32
CA PHE A 87 -6.18 24.51 0.95
C PHE A 87 -6.17 23.09 1.53
N TYR A 88 -7.26 22.68 2.17
CA TYR A 88 -7.41 21.32 2.69
C TYR A 88 -7.35 20.27 1.57
N ARG A 89 -8.06 20.49 0.45
CA ARG A 89 -8.03 19.60 -0.72
C ARG A 89 -6.64 19.56 -1.37
N TYR A 90 -5.96 20.70 -1.46
CA TYR A 90 -4.60 20.77 -1.97
C TYR A 90 -3.62 19.98 -1.09
N SER A 91 -3.70 20.16 0.23
CA SER A 91 -2.86 19.44 1.20
C SER A 91 -3.09 17.92 1.14
N ILE A 92 -4.34 17.46 1.00
CA ILE A 92 -4.66 16.04 0.81
C ILE A 92 -4.02 15.51 -0.47
N ASN A 93 -4.15 16.24 -1.58
CA ASN A 93 -3.61 15.80 -2.86
C ASN A 93 -2.08 15.69 -2.83
N MET A 94 -1.39 16.67 -2.22
CA MET A 94 0.06 16.61 -2.03
C MET A 94 0.48 15.40 -1.18
N ASN A 95 -0.21 15.14 -0.07
CA ASN A 95 0.07 13.96 0.76
C ASN A 95 -0.10 12.65 -0.02
N ILE A 96 -1.10 12.55 -0.90
CA ILE A 96 -1.32 11.37 -1.74
C ILE A 96 -0.16 11.21 -2.73
N THR A 97 0.21 12.27 -3.45
CA THR A 97 1.32 12.27 -4.42
C THR A 97 2.65 11.89 -3.76
N ASP A 98 2.98 12.49 -2.62
CA ASP A 98 4.21 12.16 -1.87
C ASP A 98 4.25 10.70 -1.43
N THR A 99 3.08 10.18 -1.04
CA THR A 99 2.95 8.78 -0.62
C THR A 99 3.09 7.82 -1.79
N GLN A 100 2.55 8.17 -2.96
CA GLN A 100 2.77 7.41 -4.20
C GLN A 100 4.25 7.42 -4.60
N HIS A 101 4.95 8.55 -4.48
CA HIS A 101 6.39 8.60 -4.72
C HIS A 101 7.19 7.73 -3.76
N LEU A 102 6.80 7.65 -2.49
CA LEU A 102 7.42 6.72 -1.54
C LEU A 102 7.20 5.26 -1.92
N ILE A 103 5.98 4.90 -2.34
CA ILE A 103 5.68 3.55 -2.83
C ILE A 103 6.53 3.23 -4.07
N GLN A 104 6.63 4.15 -5.02
CA GLN A 104 7.45 3.95 -6.23
C GLN A 104 8.93 3.73 -5.90
N ARG A 105 9.49 4.42 -4.90
CA ARG A 105 10.88 4.20 -4.45
C ARG A 105 11.11 2.82 -3.83
N MET A 106 10.05 2.19 -3.31
CA MET A 106 10.11 0.86 -2.73
C MET A 106 10.07 -0.24 -3.81
N TYR A 107 9.64 0.09 -5.03
CA TYR A 107 9.72 -0.79 -6.18
C TYR A 107 10.99 -0.57 -7.00
N THR A 108 11.41 -1.61 -7.72
CA THR A 108 12.42 -1.48 -8.77
C THR A 108 11.90 -0.59 -9.90
N LYS A 109 12.79 -0.08 -10.75
CA LYS A 109 12.44 0.88 -11.82
C LYS A 109 11.35 0.35 -12.77
N ASP A 110 11.36 -0.94 -13.03
CA ASP A 110 10.41 -1.70 -13.84
C ASP A 110 9.17 -2.18 -13.06
N ASN A 111 9.10 -1.90 -11.75
CA ASN A 111 8.06 -2.35 -10.83
C ASN A 111 7.88 -3.87 -10.74
N SER A 112 8.87 -4.65 -11.17
CA SER A 112 8.86 -6.12 -11.13
C SER A 112 9.18 -6.68 -9.74
N ASP A 113 9.96 -5.96 -8.93
CA ASP A 113 10.38 -6.38 -7.59
C ASP A 113 10.46 -5.20 -6.61
N ILE A 114 10.85 -5.47 -5.37
CA ILE A 114 11.09 -4.47 -4.32
C ILE A 114 12.57 -4.12 -4.16
N THR A 115 12.85 -2.91 -3.69
CA THR A 115 14.21 -2.43 -3.40
C THR A 115 14.56 -2.61 -1.93
N ALA A 116 15.83 -2.45 -1.56
CA ALA A 116 16.27 -2.42 -0.17
C ALA A 116 15.63 -1.29 0.67
N TYR A 117 15.07 -0.27 0.00
CA TYR A 117 14.31 0.80 0.66
C TYR A 117 12.98 0.29 1.23
N ALA A 118 12.43 -0.81 0.69
CA ALA A 118 11.21 -1.47 1.13
C ALA A 118 11.43 -2.33 2.40
N ASN A 119 11.90 -1.69 3.48
CA ASN A 119 12.09 -2.33 4.78
C ASN A 119 10.93 -1.99 5.74
N GLU A 120 10.86 -2.73 6.86
CA GLU A 120 9.82 -2.58 7.86
C GLU A 120 9.69 -1.15 8.40
N LYS A 121 10.82 -0.47 8.66
CA LYS A 121 10.83 0.92 9.13
C LYS A 121 10.13 1.85 8.14
N ASN A 122 10.42 1.72 6.85
CA ASN A 122 9.83 2.57 5.83
C ASN A 122 8.39 2.15 5.52
N LEU A 123 8.05 0.86 5.58
CA LEU A 123 6.66 0.39 5.51
C LEU A 123 5.80 0.93 6.65
N ASN A 124 6.32 0.96 7.88
CA ASN A 124 5.61 1.52 9.03
C ASN A 124 5.37 3.03 8.87
N LYS A 125 6.37 3.78 8.38
CA LYS A 125 6.19 5.19 8.01
C LYS A 125 5.10 5.37 6.95
N LEU A 126 5.09 4.50 5.94
CA LEU A 126 4.10 4.53 4.87
C LEU A 126 2.69 4.21 5.39
N ARG A 127 2.56 3.21 6.27
CA ARG A 127 1.31 2.85 6.94
C ARG A 127 0.75 4.02 7.74
N THR A 128 1.56 4.70 8.54
CA THR A 128 1.13 5.87 9.31
C THR A 128 0.63 7.00 8.42
N ARG A 129 1.34 7.29 7.32
CA ARG A 129 0.89 8.29 6.32
C ARG A 129 -0.46 7.92 5.72
N ILE A 130 -0.64 6.67 5.31
CA ILE A 130 -1.88 6.17 4.71
C ILE A 130 -3.05 6.20 5.70
N ASN A 131 -2.81 5.89 6.97
CA ASN A 131 -3.83 5.92 8.02
C ASN A 131 -4.35 7.34 8.30
N ASN A 132 -3.49 8.35 8.11
CA ASN A 132 -3.84 9.76 8.29
C ASN A 132 -4.54 10.38 7.06
N MET A 133 -4.72 9.61 5.97
CA MET A 133 -5.40 10.10 4.77
C MET A 133 -6.92 9.94 4.86
N PRO A 134 -7.69 10.86 4.23
CA PRO A 134 -9.14 10.73 4.16
C PRO A 134 -9.56 9.49 3.34
N ASN A 135 -10.69 8.87 3.69
CA ASN A 135 -11.22 7.72 2.95
C ASN A 135 -11.85 8.18 1.62
N ASN A 136 -11.06 8.21 0.54
CA ASN A 136 -11.52 8.48 -0.82
C ASN A 136 -10.92 7.47 -1.82
N ARG A 137 -11.35 7.52 -3.10
CA ARG A 137 -10.90 6.58 -4.14
C ARG A 137 -9.39 6.58 -4.35
N ALA A 138 -8.73 7.74 -4.29
CA ALA A 138 -7.29 7.84 -4.46
C ALA A 138 -6.54 7.19 -3.29
N THR A 139 -7.00 7.42 -2.06
CA THR A 139 -6.47 6.75 -0.86
C THR A 139 -6.73 5.24 -0.88
N LEU A 140 -7.86 4.78 -1.41
CA LEU A 140 -8.10 3.34 -1.60
C LEU A 140 -7.09 2.70 -2.57
N LYS A 141 -6.73 3.39 -3.66
CA LYS A 141 -5.69 2.93 -4.58
C LYS A 141 -4.33 2.80 -3.89
N VAL A 142 -3.94 3.82 -3.12
CA VAL A 142 -2.69 3.82 -2.34
C VAL A 142 -2.70 2.73 -1.26
N LYS A 143 -3.83 2.51 -0.57
CA LYS A 143 -4.00 1.41 0.40
C LYS A 143 -3.81 0.04 -0.27
N LYS A 144 -4.35 -0.14 -1.48
CA LYS A 144 -4.18 -1.38 -2.26
C LYS A 144 -2.72 -1.60 -2.63
N GLU A 145 -2.04 -0.57 -3.15
CA GLU A 145 -0.61 -0.64 -3.50
C GLU A 145 0.27 -0.94 -2.27
N TYR A 146 -0.02 -0.32 -1.12
CA TYR A 146 0.63 -0.64 0.15
C TYR A 146 0.40 -2.09 0.57
N THR A 147 -0.83 -2.60 0.43
CA THR A 147 -1.15 -3.98 0.81
C THR A 147 -0.36 -4.99 -0.03
N THR A 148 -0.26 -4.74 -1.34
CA THR A 148 0.56 -5.54 -2.25
C THR A 148 2.04 -5.47 -1.87
N LEU A 149 2.55 -4.25 -1.68
CA LEU A 149 3.96 -4.03 -1.32
C LEU A 149 4.32 -4.69 0.01
N ASN A 150 3.50 -4.53 1.04
CA ASN A 150 3.70 -5.16 2.34
C ASN A 150 3.70 -6.68 2.23
N SER A 151 2.85 -7.24 1.37
CA SER A 151 2.85 -8.68 1.10
C SER A 151 4.13 -9.15 0.41
N MET A 152 4.64 -8.39 -0.57
CA MET A 152 5.92 -8.69 -1.24
C MET A 152 7.09 -8.64 -0.25
N VAL A 153 7.17 -7.59 0.57
CA VAL A 153 8.21 -7.47 1.61
C VAL A 153 8.14 -8.64 2.58
N ASN A 154 6.95 -9.00 3.05
CA ASN A 154 6.79 -10.14 3.94
C ASN A 154 7.25 -11.46 3.29
N ILE A 155 6.90 -11.72 2.03
CA ILE A 155 7.37 -12.92 1.30
C ILE A 155 8.89 -12.91 1.17
N THR A 156 9.47 -11.78 0.78
CA THR A 156 10.93 -11.63 0.64
C THR A 156 11.64 -11.86 1.97
N THR A 157 11.15 -11.26 3.06
CA THR A 157 11.71 -11.44 4.40
C THR A 157 11.61 -12.90 4.85
N GLN A 158 10.43 -13.51 4.77
CA GLN A 158 10.24 -14.92 5.14
C GLN A 158 11.15 -15.86 4.34
N TYR A 159 11.34 -15.60 3.05
CA TYR A 159 12.26 -16.37 2.23
C TYR A 159 13.72 -16.18 2.66
N GLN A 160 14.14 -14.94 2.95
CA GLN A 160 15.49 -14.65 3.44
C GLN A 160 15.77 -15.28 4.80
N GLU A 161 14.76 -15.38 5.67
CA GLU A 161 14.86 -16.06 6.97
C GLU A 161 15.09 -17.58 6.85
N LEU A 162 14.81 -18.18 5.69
CA LEU A 162 15.18 -19.58 5.42
C LEU A 162 16.67 -19.74 5.16
N LEU A 163 17.36 -18.66 4.79
CA LEU A 163 18.77 -18.68 4.48
C LEU A 163 19.58 -18.36 5.74
N ASN A 164 20.68 -19.08 5.91
CA ASN A 164 21.67 -18.76 6.93
C ASN A 164 22.56 -17.59 6.48
N LYS A 165 23.48 -17.17 7.35
CA LYS A 165 24.42 -16.07 7.07
C LYS A 165 25.33 -16.32 5.84
N LYS A 166 25.49 -17.58 5.42
CA LYS A 166 26.26 -17.98 4.23
C LYS A 166 25.38 -18.10 2.98
N GLY A 167 24.08 -17.76 3.05
CA GLY A 167 23.13 -17.86 1.95
C GLY A 167 22.65 -19.28 1.64
N ARG A 168 22.87 -20.25 2.56
CA ARG A 168 22.41 -21.64 2.41
C ARG A 168 21.08 -21.83 3.12
N LEU A 169 20.25 -22.74 2.63
CA LEU A 169 19.05 -23.17 3.35
C LEU A 169 19.46 -23.72 4.73
N GLY A 170 18.86 -23.17 5.78
CA GLY A 170 19.14 -23.60 7.15
C GLY A 170 18.74 -25.07 7.38
N GLN A 171 19.39 -25.73 8.34
CA GLN A 171 19.11 -27.13 8.68
C GLN A 171 17.64 -27.37 9.07
N THR A 172 16.98 -26.38 9.68
CA THR A 172 15.59 -26.48 10.15
C THR A 172 14.57 -26.06 9.09
N VAL A 173 15.00 -25.80 7.85
CA VAL A 173 14.10 -25.48 6.75
C VAL A 173 13.47 -26.77 6.24
N THR A 174 12.15 -26.77 6.11
CA THR A 174 11.38 -27.92 5.66
C THR A 174 10.59 -27.58 4.40
N GLN A 175 10.17 -28.60 3.65
CA GLN A 175 9.28 -28.40 2.51
C GLN A 175 7.97 -27.70 2.92
N ARG A 176 7.50 -27.89 4.16
CA ARG A 176 6.31 -27.21 4.70
C ARG A 176 6.48 -25.69 4.75
N LYS A 177 7.61 -25.20 5.29
CA LYS A 177 7.91 -23.76 5.32
C LYS A 177 7.93 -23.16 3.90
N LEU A 178 8.51 -23.89 2.94
CA LEU A 178 8.51 -23.48 1.53
C LEU A 178 7.09 -23.48 0.91
N ASN A 179 6.24 -24.45 1.25
CA ASN A 179 4.84 -24.50 0.83
C ASN A 179 4.03 -23.31 1.37
N ASP A 180 4.29 -22.89 2.60
CA ASP A 180 3.60 -21.76 3.22
C ASP A 180 3.91 -20.45 2.47
N ILE A 181 5.15 -20.27 2.01
CA ILE A 181 5.54 -19.10 1.19
C ILE A 181 4.88 -19.18 -0.20
N LEU A 182 4.85 -20.35 -0.85
CA LEU A 182 4.13 -20.53 -2.13
C LEU A 182 2.64 -20.19 -2.02
N LYS A 183 2.00 -20.56 -0.91
CA LYS A 183 0.60 -20.22 -0.67
C LYS A 183 0.39 -18.71 -0.52
N GLN A 184 1.37 -17.99 0.04
CA GLN A 184 1.32 -16.53 0.11
C GLN A 184 1.54 -15.88 -1.27
N LEU A 185 2.41 -16.46 -2.10
CA LEU A 185 2.66 -16.02 -3.48
C LEU A 185 1.41 -16.15 -4.36
N SER A 186 0.58 -17.18 -4.15
CA SER A 186 -0.70 -17.34 -4.86
C SER A 186 -1.84 -16.48 -4.31
N SER A 187 -1.59 -15.67 -3.27
CA SER A 187 -2.62 -14.83 -2.68
C SER A 187 -3.03 -13.66 -3.59
N GLN A 188 -4.30 -13.26 -3.51
CA GLN A 188 -4.83 -12.10 -4.24
C GLN A 188 -4.10 -10.78 -3.93
N LYS A 189 -3.31 -10.72 -2.84
CA LYS A 189 -2.56 -9.53 -2.45
C LYS A 189 -1.41 -9.23 -3.40
N VAL A 190 -0.85 -10.24 -4.06
CA VAL A 190 0.28 -10.11 -5.01
C VAL A 190 -0.08 -10.50 -6.45
N SER A 191 -1.33 -10.86 -6.74
CA SER A 191 -1.75 -11.39 -8.04
C SER A 191 -1.44 -10.50 -9.25
N GLY A 192 -1.30 -9.18 -9.07
CA GLY A 192 -0.89 -8.24 -10.12
C GLY A 192 0.61 -8.14 -10.37
N LYS A 193 1.44 -8.96 -9.71
CA LYS A 193 2.91 -8.92 -9.75
C LYS A 193 3.48 -10.22 -10.30
N HIS A 194 3.20 -10.49 -11.58
CA HIS A 194 3.52 -11.76 -12.23
C HIS A 194 5.03 -12.11 -12.18
N ASP A 195 5.90 -11.18 -12.56
CA ASP A 195 7.35 -11.42 -12.59
C ASP A 195 7.92 -11.71 -11.19
N PHE A 196 7.42 -11.02 -10.17
CA PHE A 196 7.76 -11.30 -8.77
C PHE A 196 7.35 -12.73 -8.39
N ILE A 197 6.11 -13.11 -8.72
CA ILE A 197 5.57 -14.43 -8.40
C ILE A 197 6.44 -15.51 -9.04
N LEU A 198 6.67 -15.44 -10.36
CA LEU A 198 7.47 -16.42 -11.08
C LEU A 198 8.89 -16.53 -10.53
N LYS A 199 9.52 -15.40 -10.23
CA LYS A 199 10.88 -15.36 -9.69
C LYS A 199 11.00 -16.11 -8.37
N TYR A 200 10.09 -15.87 -7.43
CA TYR A 200 10.13 -16.52 -6.12
C TYR A 200 9.61 -17.96 -6.17
N GLU A 201 8.64 -18.25 -7.03
CA GLU A 201 8.17 -19.62 -7.27
C GLU A 201 9.29 -20.51 -7.80
N ASP A 202 10.03 -20.08 -8.83
CA ASP A 202 11.17 -20.82 -9.37
C ASP A 202 12.25 -21.08 -8.31
N LYS A 203 12.58 -20.07 -7.50
CA LYS A 203 13.51 -20.22 -6.37
C LYS A 203 13.02 -21.28 -5.39
N ILE A 204 11.78 -21.18 -4.94
CA ILE A 204 11.22 -22.10 -3.95
C ILE A 204 11.13 -23.53 -4.50
N ILE A 205 10.78 -23.71 -5.78
CA ILE A 205 10.75 -25.03 -6.41
C ILE A 205 12.14 -25.66 -6.43
N LYS A 206 13.19 -24.88 -6.74
CA LYS A 206 14.58 -25.35 -6.70
C LYS A 206 15.00 -25.72 -5.27
N ASP A 207 14.67 -24.88 -4.30
CA ASP A 207 15.03 -25.11 -2.89
C ASP A 207 14.31 -26.32 -2.30
N LYS A 208 13.07 -26.61 -2.72
CA LYS A 208 12.37 -27.84 -2.33
C LYS A 208 13.11 -29.10 -2.78
N LYS A 209 13.66 -29.09 -4.00
CA LYS A 209 14.46 -30.22 -4.51
C LYS A 209 15.73 -30.40 -3.69
N ILE A 210 16.40 -29.29 -3.35
CA ILE A 210 17.59 -29.30 -2.51
C ILE A 210 17.27 -29.86 -1.12
N ILE A 211 16.18 -29.43 -0.46
CA ILE A 211 15.80 -29.96 0.86
C ILE A 211 15.41 -31.44 0.78
N LYS A 212 14.67 -31.84 -0.27
CA LYS A 212 14.30 -33.24 -0.47
C LYS A 212 15.55 -34.11 -0.53
N HIS A 213 16.49 -33.73 -1.40
CA HIS A 213 17.75 -34.43 -1.59
C HIS A 213 18.60 -34.43 -0.32
N ALA A 214 18.71 -33.28 0.35
CA ALA A 214 19.43 -33.14 1.61
C ALA A 214 18.91 -34.11 2.68
N ASN A 215 17.59 -34.22 2.82
CA ASN A 215 16.98 -35.12 3.80
C ASN A 215 17.16 -36.59 3.40
N GLU A 216 16.92 -36.94 2.13
CA GLU A 216 17.12 -38.31 1.62
C GLU A 216 18.56 -38.77 1.86
N MET A 217 19.55 -37.92 1.55
CA MET A 217 20.95 -38.21 1.79
C MET A 217 21.30 -38.26 3.27
N HIS A 218 20.75 -37.35 4.07
CA HIS A 218 20.95 -37.36 5.52
C HIS A 218 20.46 -38.67 6.15
N ASP A 219 19.26 -39.11 5.77
CA ASP A 219 18.66 -40.35 6.26
C ASP A 219 19.45 -41.58 5.81
N LEU A 220 19.91 -41.62 4.55
CA LEU A 220 20.80 -42.66 4.04
C LEU A 220 22.10 -42.73 4.85
N LEU A 221 22.79 -41.59 5.01
CA LEU A 221 24.04 -41.52 5.76
C LEU A 221 23.86 -41.92 7.22
N HIS A 222 22.79 -41.45 7.86
CA HIS A 222 22.51 -41.81 9.24
C HIS A 222 22.18 -43.29 9.41
N THR A 223 21.48 -43.90 8.46
CA THR A 223 21.17 -45.34 8.49
C THR A 223 22.46 -46.14 8.27
N GLU A 224 23.19 -45.87 7.19
CA GLU A 224 24.38 -46.65 6.81
C GLU A 224 25.55 -46.48 7.80
N ILE A 225 25.78 -45.27 8.34
CA ILE A 225 26.85 -45.02 9.33
C ILE A 225 26.50 -45.59 10.71
N ASN A 226 25.23 -45.61 11.11
CA ASN A 226 24.84 -46.16 12.41
C ASN A 226 24.73 -47.70 12.37
N GLU A 227 24.32 -48.28 11.25
CA GLU A 227 24.21 -49.74 11.09
C GLU A 227 25.58 -50.39 10.82
N GLN A 228 26.47 -49.71 10.09
CA GLN A 228 27.83 -50.17 9.93
C GLN A 228 28.66 -49.74 11.15
N ASN A 229 29.15 -50.70 11.94
CA ASN A 229 30.26 -50.41 12.83
C ASN A 229 31.36 -49.74 11.99
N LEU A 230 31.89 -48.60 12.47
CA LEU A 230 32.92 -47.78 11.80
C LEU A 230 34.10 -48.59 11.22
N SER A 231 34.31 -49.82 11.70
CA SER A 231 35.30 -50.80 11.23
C SER A 231 35.11 -51.32 9.80
N PHE A 232 33.95 -51.11 9.15
CA PHE A 232 33.68 -51.62 7.79
C PHE A 232 33.58 -50.53 6.71
N ILE A 233 33.70 -49.26 7.08
CA ILE A 233 33.59 -48.13 6.14
C ILE A 233 34.90 -47.97 5.35
N THR A 234 34.82 -47.93 4.03
CA THR A 234 35.98 -47.72 3.13
C THR A 234 36.09 -46.29 2.60
N ALA A 235 37.27 -45.90 2.13
CA ALA A 235 37.47 -44.60 1.49
C ALA A 235 36.61 -44.42 0.21
N ASP A 236 36.41 -45.49 -0.55
CA ASP A 236 35.58 -45.47 -1.77
C ASP A 236 34.10 -45.22 -1.46
N GLN A 237 33.56 -45.83 -0.38
CA GLN A 237 32.20 -45.55 0.09
C GLN A 237 32.04 -44.08 0.49
N ILE A 238 33.01 -43.53 1.22
CA ILE A 238 32.99 -42.11 1.61
C ILE A 238 33.00 -41.19 0.39
N ASN A 239 33.80 -41.51 -0.63
CA ASN A 239 33.84 -40.73 -1.86
C ASN A 239 32.51 -40.81 -2.62
N ALA A 240 31.91 -42.00 -2.75
CA ALA A 240 30.60 -42.18 -3.37
C ALA A 240 29.51 -41.35 -2.66
N TRP A 241 29.49 -41.38 -1.32
CA TRP A 241 28.56 -40.56 -0.54
C TRP A 241 28.77 -39.06 -0.72
N LYS A 242 30.02 -38.61 -0.82
CA LYS A 242 30.34 -37.20 -1.13
C LYS A 242 29.87 -36.78 -2.51
N GLU A 243 29.99 -37.65 -3.51
CA GLU A 243 29.49 -37.39 -4.88
C GLU A 243 27.97 -37.24 -4.90
N LEU A 244 27.27 -38.02 -4.07
CA LEU A 244 25.82 -37.91 -3.92
C LEU A 244 25.39 -36.59 -3.24
N LEU A 245 26.28 -35.88 -2.53
CA LEU A 245 26.01 -34.55 -1.95
C LEU A 245 26.19 -33.41 -2.97
N ILE A 246 25.39 -33.48 -4.04
CA ILE A 246 25.47 -32.64 -5.25
C ILE A 246 25.27 -31.14 -4.94
N TYR A 247 24.57 -30.79 -3.86
CA TYR A 247 24.23 -29.40 -3.49
C TYR A 247 24.85 -28.91 -2.18
N SER A 248 25.96 -29.48 -1.72
CA SER A 248 26.65 -29.13 -0.45
C SER A 248 26.94 -27.64 -0.19
N ASN A 249 26.80 -26.75 -1.18
CA ASN A 249 26.89 -25.29 -1.01
C ASN A 249 25.56 -24.54 -0.91
N LYS A 250 24.42 -25.22 -1.10
CA LYS A 250 23.07 -24.63 -1.11
C LYS A 250 22.22 -25.07 0.09
N SER A 251 22.46 -26.26 0.64
CA SER A 251 21.88 -26.69 1.93
C SER A 251 22.95 -26.67 3.02
N GLN A 252 22.58 -26.20 4.21
CA GLN A 252 23.46 -26.33 5.37
C GLN A 252 23.54 -27.79 5.84
N LEU A 253 22.46 -28.56 5.73
CA LEU A 253 22.43 -29.97 6.15
C LEU A 253 23.43 -30.82 5.33
N GLU A 254 23.37 -30.72 4.00
CA GLU A 254 24.32 -31.41 3.11
C GLU A 254 25.76 -30.95 3.33
N HIS A 255 25.96 -29.68 3.64
CA HIS A 255 27.30 -29.16 3.94
C HIS A 255 27.87 -29.83 5.18
N ASP A 256 27.06 -29.94 6.23
CA ASP A 256 27.49 -30.51 7.50
C ASP A 256 27.73 -32.02 7.40
N ASP A 257 26.87 -32.72 6.65
CA ASP A 257 27.08 -34.14 6.37
C ASP A 257 28.33 -34.38 5.53
N LYS A 258 28.64 -33.51 4.56
CA LYS A 258 29.92 -33.56 3.83
C LYS A 258 31.13 -33.40 4.76
N ILE A 259 31.08 -32.45 5.69
CA ILE A 259 32.16 -32.24 6.68
C ILE A 259 32.31 -33.46 7.59
N LYS A 260 31.20 -34.09 8.02
CA LYS A 260 31.28 -35.35 8.79
C LYS A 260 32.00 -36.44 8.00
N LEU A 261 31.68 -36.58 6.71
CA LEU A 261 32.34 -37.54 5.82
C LEU A 261 33.82 -37.23 5.61
N GLU A 262 34.21 -35.97 5.49
CA GLU A 262 35.62 -35.54 5.43
C GLU A 262 36.37 -35.94 6.71
N ASN A 263 35.82 -35.63 7.88
CA ASN A 263 36.42 -36.02 9.15
C ASN A 263 36.54 -37.55 9.33
N LEU A 264 35.57 -38.32 8.82
CA LEU A 264 35.64 -39.79 8.84
C LEU A 264 36.77 -40.31 7.94
N GLN A 265 36.94 -39.73 6.74
CA GLN A 265 38.01 -40.11 5.83
C GLN A 265 39.40 -39.84 6.43
N ASP A 266 39.59 -38.68 7.06
CA ASP A 266 40.85 -38.31 7.72
C ASP A 266 41.20 -39.24 8.88
N ARG A 267 40.18 -39.71 9.61
CA ARG A 267 40.38 -40.72 10.67
C ARG A 267 40.79 -42.06 10.09
N LEU A 268 40.20 -42.50 8.98
CA LEU A 268 40.58 -43.76 8.34
C LEU A 268 42.01 -43.70 7.77
N SER A 269 42.41 -42.58 7.18
CA SER A 269 43.77 -42.42 6.63
C SER A 269 44.85 -42.28 7.70
N GLY A 270 44.54 -41.74 8.88
CA GLY A 270 45.46 -41.66 10.03
C GLY A 270 45.56 -42.93 10.88
N ILE A 271 44.70 -43.93 10.64
CA ILE A 271 44.73 -45.25 11.31
C ILE A 271 45.53 -46.28 10.48
N ALA A 272 45.78 -46.01 9.19
CA ALA A 272 46.59 -46.84 8.29
C ALA A 272 48.10 -46.61 8.48
#